data_AF-A0A954HKZ8-F1
#
_entry.id   AF-A0A954HKZ8-F1
#
_cell.length_a   1.000
_cell.length_b   1.000
_cell.length_c   1.000
_cell.angle_alpha   90.00
_cell.angle_beta   90.00
_cell.angle_gamma   90.00
#
_symmetry.space_group_name_H-M   'P 1'
#
loop_
_entity.id
_entity.type
_entity.pdbx_description
1 polymer ?
#
loop_
_entity_poly.entity_id
_entity_poly.type
_entity_poly.pdbx_seq_one_letter_code
_entity_poly.pdbx_strand_id
1 'polypeptide(L)'
;PNLQGRAPMQPGNGPGLTPRRLGETGGVESVTLNVNEMPRHNHAATVSLQPGADDDPAGNYLGGGGAAATLLYAANTAPANSALAPLPNAGSNAPHNNMMPYLSLIYIIALQGLYPSRG
;
A
#
# COMPACT_ATOMS: atom_id res chain seq x y z
N PRO A 1 35.21 0.85 1.02
CA PRO A 1 33.73 0.92 1.10
C PRO A 1 33.19 -0.49 1.29
N ASN A 2 32.18 -0.69 2.15
CA ASN A 2 31.50 -1.99 2.28
C ASN A 2 30.27 -2.00 1.36
N LEU A 3 30.29 -2.83 0.30
CA LEU A 3 29.20 -2.96 -0.69
C LEU A 3 28.38 -4.25 -0.53
N GLN A 4 28.60 -5.03 0.53
CA GLN A 4 27.82 -6.25 0.77
C GLN A 4 26.35 -5.88 1.01
N GLY A 5 25.43 -6.47 0.23
CA GLY A 5 24.00 -6.22 0.32
C GLY A 5 23.56 -4.82 -0.14
N ARG A 6 24.39 -4.11 -0.94
CA ARG A 6 24.11 -2.73 -1.36
C ARG A 6 24.03 -2.60 -2.88
N ALA A 7 23.12 -1.74 -3.34
CA ALA A 7 23.11 -1.25 -4.71
C ALA A 7 23.94 0.06 -4.79
N PRO A 8 25.05 0.10 -5.54
CA PRO A 8 25.86 1.31 -5.65
C PRO A 8 25.15 2.38 -6.49
N MET A 9 25.33 3.66 -6.11
CA MET A 9 24.89 4.82 -6.88
C MET A 9 26.03 5.83 -7.01
N GLN A 10 26.05 6.58 -8.12
CA GLN A 10 27.09 7.56 -8.39
C GLN A 10 26.98 8.76 -7.43
N PRO A 11 28.10 9.25 -6.85
CA PRO A 11 28.08 10.51 -6.11
C PRO A 11 27.88 11.70 -7.06
N GLY A 12 27.34 12.81 -6.56
CA GLY A 12 27.22 14.03 -7.34
C GLY A 12 26.02 14.89 -6.98
N ASN A 13 25.94 16.04 -7.65
CA ASN A 13 24.92 17.08 -7.44
C ASN A 13 24.28 17.44 -8.78
N GLY A 14 23.60 16.49 -9.41
CA GLY A 14 22.91 16.73 -10.67
C GLY A 14 21.81 17.79 -10.53
N PRO A 15 21.55 18.63 -11.55
CA PRO A 15 20.50 19.64 -11.50
C PRO A 15 19.14 19.02 -11.17
N GLY A 16 18.46 19.54 -10.15
CA GLY A 16 17.14 19.04 -9.70
C GLY A 16 17.18 17.72 -8.90
N LEU A 17 18.36 17.15 -8.64
CA LEU A 17 18.52 15.94 -7.83
C LEU A 17 19.03 16.26 -6.44
N THR A 18 18.74 15.37 -5.49
CA THR A 18 19.35 15.44 -4.16
C THR A 18 20.86 15.21 -4.27
N PRO A 19 21.71 16.10 -3.70
CA PRO A 19 23.14 15.89 -3.56
C PRO A 19 23.47 14.54 -2.91
N ARG A 20 24.45 13.81 -3.45
CA ARG A 20 24.94 12.55 -2.88
C ARG A 20 26.45 12.60 -2.68
N ARG A 21 26.89 12.39 -1.44
CA ARG A 21 28.32 12.33 -1.10
C ARG A 21 28.87 10.93 -1.33
N LEU A 22 30.15 10.84 -1.71
CA LEU A 22 30.81 9.54 -1.83
C LEU A 22 30.84 8.82 -0.48
N GLY A 23 30.39 7.57 -0.46
CA GLY A 23 30.30 6.74 0.75
C GLY A 23 29.05 6.98 1.58
N GLU A 24 28.17 7.88 1.17
CA GLU A 24 26.84 8.03 1.77
C GLU A 24 26.01 6.75 1.56
N THR A 25 25.25 6.38 2.59
CA THR A 25 24.39 5.19 2.59
C THR A 25 22.94 5.61 2.78
N GLY A 26 22.01 4.93 2.12
CA GLY A 26 20.57 5.12 2.30
C GLY A 26 19.77 4.01 1.63
N GLY A 27 18.45 4.19 1.54
CA GLY A 27 17.51 3.19 1.03
C GLY A 27 17.02 2.22 2.11
N VAL A 28 16.00 1.43 1.76
CA VAL A 28 15.39 0.39 2.60
C VAL A 28 14.95 -0.77 1.71
N GLU A 29 15.08 -2.01 2.17
CA GLU A 29 14.70 -3.21 1.40
C GLU A 29 13.18 -3.43 1.36
N SER A 30 12.45 -2.91 2.34
CA SER A 30 10.98 -2.99 2.39
C SER A 30 10.37 -1.70 2.91
N VAL A 31 9.14 -1.42 2.46
CA VAL A 31 8.38 -0.23 2.84
C VAL A 31 7.01 -0.66 3.31
N THR A 32 6.57 -0.13 4.46
CA THR A 32 5.19 -0.26 4.92
C THR A 32 4.46 1.04 4.59
N LEU A 33 3.36 0.94 3.84
CA LEU A 33 2.57 2.11 3.49
C LEU A 33 1.90 2.68 4.74
N ASN A 34 1.96 3.99 4.91
CA ASN A 34 1.15 4.70 5.89
C ASN A 34 -0.16 5.22 5.26
N VAL A 35 -1.07 5.70 6.11
CA VAL A 35 -2.38 6.20 5.66
C VAL A 35 -2.29 7.36 4.67
N ASN A 36 -1.26 8.20 4.76
CA ASN A 36 -1.06 9.34 3.84
C ASN A 36 -0.54 8.90 2.46
N GLU A 37 -0.02 7.68 2.34
CA GLU A 37 0.45 7.09 1.08
C GLU A 37 -0.65 6.26 0.38
N MET A 38 -1.84 6.16 0.99
CA MET A 38 -2.98 5.45 0.43
C MET A 38 -4.10 6.42 0.01
N PRO A 39 -4.71 6.25 -1.18
CA PRO A 39 -5.88 7.02 -1.56
C PRO A 39 -7.04 6.80 -0.58
N ARG A 40 -7.66 7.90 -0.16
CA ARG A 40 -8.87 7.85 0.64
C ARG A 40 -10.02 7.29 -0.21
N HIS A 41 -10.59 6.19 0.25
CA HIS A 41 -11.79 5.59 -0.33
C HIS A 41 -12.81 5.29 0.79
N ASN A 42 -14.07 5.11 0.42
CA ASN A 42 -15.13 4.78 1.34
C ASN A 42 -16.08 3.76 0.71
N HIS A 43 -16.58 2.82 1.52
CA HIS A 43 -17.62 1.88 1.13
C HIS A 43 -18.95 2.36 1.72
N ALA A 44 -19.69 3.13 0.93
CA ALA A 44 -21.06 3.47 1.26
C ALA A 44 -21.99 2.41 0.65
N ALA A 45 -22.90 1.86 1.45
CA ALA A 45 -23.97 0.98 0.99
C ALA A 45 -25.31 1.51 1.50
N THR A 46 -26.30 1.60 0.63
CA THR A 46 -27.67 2.01 0.98
C THR A 46 -28.55 0.77 1.03
N VAL A 47 -29.35 0.64 2.09
CA VAL A 47 -30.24 -0.52 2.29
C VAL A 47 -31.67 -0.08 2.56
N SER A 48 -32.64 -0.82 2.02
CA SER A 48 -34.07 -0.60 2.24
C SER A 48 -34.59 -1.43 3.40
N LEU A 49 -35.53 -0.87 4.17
CA LEU A 49 -36.26 -1.61 5.22
C LEU A 49 -37.47 -2.36 4.67
N GLN A 50 -37.82 -2.15 3.40
CA GLN A 50 -38.92 -2.87 2.75
C GLN A 50 -38.49 -4.29 2.39
N PRO A 51 -39.42 -5.27 2.41
CA PRO A 51 -39.16 -6.60 1.90
C PRO A 51 -38.54 -6.55 0.50
N GLY A 52 -37.51 -7.35 0.25
CA GLY A 52 -36.98 -7.56 -1.10
C GLY A 52 -38.10 -8.03 -2.04
N ALA A 53 -38.22 -7.38 -3.19
CA ALA A 53 -39.26 -7.65 -4.18
C ALA A 53 -38.71 -8.14 -5.53
N ASP A 54 -37.39 -8.07 -5.71
CA ASP A 54 -36.67 -8.37 -6.95
C ASP A 54 -35.31 -8.99 -6.60
N ASP A 55 -34.81 -9.89 -7.45
CA ASP A 55 -33.49 -10.50 -7.35
C ASP A 55 -32.45 -9.89 -8.32
N ASP A 56 -32.87 -9.00 -9.23
CA ASP A 56 -31.96 -8.20 -10.05
C ASP A 56 -31.33 -7.05 -9.24
N PRO A 57 -29.99 -7.00 -9.08
CA PRO A 57 -29.33 -5.90 -8.40
C PRO A 57 -29.29 -4.60 -9.21
N ALA A 58 -29.58 -4.60 -10.51
CA ALA A 58 -29.45 -3.43 -11.37
C ALA A 58 -30.42 -2.31 -10.98
N GLY A 59 -29.90 -1.23 -10.38
CA GLY A 59 -30.70 -0.07 -9.94
C GLY A 59 -31.50 -0.29 -8.65
N ASN A 60 -31.39 -1.47 -8.04
CA ASN A 60 -32.06 -1.84 -6.80
C ASN A 60 -31.13 -1.73 -5.58
N TYR A 61 -31.72 -1.67 -4.38
CA TYR A 61 -30.99 -1.71 -3.10
C TYR A 61 -31.23 -3.05 -2.41
N LEU A 62 -30.33 -3.42 -1.48
CA LEU A 62 -30.58 -4.57 -0.60
C LEU A 62 -31.86 -4.31 0.21
N GLY A 63 -32.86 -5.18 0.04
CA GLY A 63 -34.11 -5.14 0.78
C GLY A 63 -34.00 -5.85 2.14
N GLY A 64 -34.92 -5.51 3.05
CA GLY A 64 -35.12 -6.25 4.28
C GLY A 64 -35.62 -7.67 4.00
N GLY A 65 -35.36 -8.58 4.94
CA GLY A 65 -36.02 -9.88 4.91
C GLY A 65 -37.54 -9.70 5.01
N GLY A 66 -38.32 -10.48 4.24
CA GLY A 66 -39.79 -10.42 4.27
C GLY A 66 -40.38 -10.68 5.66
N ALA A 67 -41.71 -10.56 5.81
CA ALA A 67 -42.41 -10.60 7.10
C ALA A 67 -42.19 -11.86 7.99
N ALA A 68 -41.49 -12.88 7.49
CA ALA A 68 -41.08 -14.10 8.23
C ALA A 68 -39.56 -14.27 8.35
N ALA A 69 -38.75 -13.32 7.88
CA ALA A 69 -37.31 -13.39 7.94
C ALA A 69 -36.81 -12.87 9.29
N THR A 70 -36.16 -13.75 10.03
CA THR A 70 -35.23 -13.39 11.12
C THR A 70 -34.45 -12.15 10.71
N LEU A 71 -34.49 -11.10 11.51
CA LEU A 71 -33.69 -9.91 11.30
C LEU A 71 -32.22 -10.33 11.08
N LEU A 72 -31.71 -10.18 9.84
CA LEU A 72 -30.32 -10.53 9.51
C LEU A 72 -29.31 -9.62 10.25
N TYR A 73 -29.78 -8.45 10.69
CA TYR A 73 -29.05 -7.43 11.43
C TYR A 73 -29.99 -6.86 12.50
N ALA A 74 -29.45 -6.34 13.62
CA ALA A 74 -30.27 -5.79 14.72
C ALA A 74 -31.32 -4.77 14.23
N ALA A 75 -32.46 -4.67 14.94
CA ALA A 75 -33.56 -3.78 14.59
C ALA A 75 -33.05 -2.34 14.39
N ASN A 76 -33.07 -1.88 13.15
CA ASN A 76 -32.60 -0.56 12.79
C ASN A 76 -33.69 0.48 13.14
N THR A 77 -33.39 1.41 14.04
CA THR A 77 -34.27 2.55 14.36
C THR A 77 -34.09 3.74 13.42
N ALA A 78 -33.23 3.61 12.40
CA ALA A 78 -32.96 4.66 11.43
C ALA A 78 -34.08 4.76 10.37
N PRO A 79 -34.26 5.94 9.72
CA PRO A 79 -35.27 6.13 8.69
C PRO A 79 -35.13 5.18 7.49
N ALA A 80 -36.21 5.04 6.71
CA ALA A 80 -36.20 4.23 5.49
C ALA A 80 -35.06 4.65 4.55
N ASN A 81 -34.34 3.67 4.00
CA ASN A 81 -33.16 3.86 3.12
C ASN A 81 -31.94 4.47 3.84
N SER A 82 -31.48 3.80 4.89
CA SER A 82 -30.31 4.24 5.65
C SER A 82 -29.00 3.71 5.05
N ALA A 83 -27.94 4.51 5.14
CA ALA A 83 -26.59 4.05 4.83
C ALA A 83 -26.12 3.08 5.93
N LEU A 84 -25.54 1.94 5.53
CA LEU A 84 -24.78 1.10 6.45
C LEU A 84 -23.55 1.88 6.93
N ALA A 85 -23.19 1.69 8.20
CA ALA A 85 -21.95 2.26 8.73
C ALA A 85 -20.78 1.83 7.83
N PRO A 86 -19.91 2.76 7.43
CA PRO A 86 -18.78 2.43 6.57
C PRO A 86 -17.91 1.38 7.26
N LEU A 87 -17.46 0.40 6.47
CA LEU A 87 -16.50 -0.57 6.97
C LEU A 87 -15.23 0.17 7.40
N PRO A 88 -14.62 -0.21 8.53
CA PRO A 88 -13.33 0.34 8.91
C PRO A 88 -12.30 0.05 7.81
N ASN A 89 -11.31 0.92 7.68
CA ASN A 89 -10.19 0.71 6.77
C ASN A 89 -9.58 -0.68 6.99
N ALA A 90 -9.48 -1.46 5.91
CA ALA A 90 -8.83 -2.77 5.92
C ALA A 90 -7.40 -2.65 5.38
N GLY A 91 -6.48 -3.39 5.98
CA GLY A 91 -5.07 -3.46 5.57
C GLY A 91 -4.21 -3.98 6.73
N SER A 92 -3.45 -5.05 6.48
CA SER A 92 -2.62 -5.70 7.52
C SER A 92 -1.39 -4.87 7.93
N ASN A 93 -1.18 -3.69 7.33
CA ASN A 93 0.02 -2.88 7.49
C ASN A 93 1.31 -3.70 7.25
N ALA A 94 1.25 -4.65 6.31
CA ALA A 94 2.37 -5.50 5.96
C ALA A 94 3.32 -4.78 5.00
N PRO A 95 4.65 -4.87 5.20
CA PRO A 95 5.61 -4.25 4.30
C PRO A 95 5.61 -4.94 2.93
N HIS A 96 5.81 -4.16 1.87
CA HIS A 96 6.10 -4.68 0.54
C HIS A 96 7.60 -4.62 0.24
N ASN A 97 8.05 -5.53 -0.63
CA ASN A 97 9.41 -5.48 -1.15
C ASN A 97 9.65 -4.16 -1.90
N ASN A 98 10.77 -3.51 -1.61
CA ASN A 98 11.21 -2.27 -2.25
C ASN A 98 12.51 -2.50 -3.07
N MET A 99 12.98 -3.74 -3.14
CA MET A 99 14.12 -4.09 -3.99
C MET A 99 13.66 -4.31 -5.44
N MET A 100 14.28 -3.60 -6.37
CA MET A 100 14.19 -3.89 -7.81
C MET A 100 14.77 -5.27 -8.14
N PRO A 101 14.45 -5.88 -9.29
CA PRO A 101 15.14 -7.09 -9.75
C PRO A 101 16.66 -6.89 -9.77
N TYR A 102 17.41 -7.84 -9.21
CA TYR A 102 18.86 -7.71 -9.03
C TYR A 102 19.59 -9.01 -9.32
N LEU A 103 20.88 -8.86 -9.65
CA LEU A 103 21.86 -9.94 -9.68
C LEU A 103 22.97 -9.61 -8.69
N SER A 104 23.27 -10.54 -7.79
CA SER A 104 24.34 -10.39 -6.82
C SER A 104 25.70 -10.45 -7.51
N LEU A 105 26.53 -9.43 -7.30
CA LEU A 105 27.91 -9.37 -7.78
C LEU A 105 28.89 -9.34 -6.62
N ILE A 106 30.09 -9.86 -6.86
CA ILE A 106 31.21 -9.76 -5.92
C ILE A 106 31.98 -8.48 -6.27
N TYR A 107 31.99 -7.53 -5.33
CA TYR A 107 32.81 -6.33 -5.46
C TYR A 107 34.20 -6.57 -4.90
N ILE A 108 35.22 -6.30 -5.71
CA ILE A 108 36.63 -6.44 -5.33
C ILE A 108 37.31 -5.07 -5.52
N ILE A 109 38.19 -4.70 -4.58
CA ILE A 109 39.01 -3.50 -4.67
C ILE A 109 40.48 -3.88 -4.54
N ALA A 110 41.29 -3.48 -5.52
CA ALA A 110 42.74 -3.59 -5.41
C ALA A 110 43.24 -2.59 -4.36
N LEU A 111 43.91 -3.12 -3.33
CA LEU A 111 44.55 -2.29 -2.29
C LEU A 111 45.97 -1.88 -2.71
N GLN A 112 46.61 -2.66 -3.58
CA GLN A 112 47.96 -2.47 -4.11
C GLN A 112 47.99 -2.93 -5.57
N GLY A 113 48.73 -2.23 -6.44
CA GLY A 113 48.86 -2.57 -7.86
C GLY A 113 49.53 -1.46 -8.67
N LEU A 114 49.99 -1.80 -9.88
CA LEU A 114 50.63 -0.85 -10.79
C LEU A 114 49.61 0.16 -11.37
N TYR A 115 48.34 -0.24 -11.51
CA TYR A 115 47.25 0.63 -11.91
C TYR A 115 45.93 0.30 -11.18
N PRO A 116 45.15 1.32 -10.78
CA PRO A 116 45.50 2.75 -10.78
C PRO A 116 46.58 3.04 -9.71
N SER A 117 47.65 3.76 -10.06
CA SER A 117 48.62 4.18 -9.07
C SER A 117 47.93 5.11 -8.07
N ARG A 118 48.10 4.84 -6.78
CA ARG A 118 47.64 5.71 -5.71
C ARG A 118 48.83 6.56 -5.28
N GLY A 119 48.91 7.77 -5.84
CA GLY A 119 49.80 8.82 -5.33
C GLY A 119 49.39 9.28 -3.95
#